data_AF-A0AAV9RZF0-F1
#
_entry.id   AF-A0AAV9RZF0-F1
#
_cell.length_a   1.000
_cell.length_b   1.000
_cell.length_c   1.000
_cell.angle_alpha   90.00
_cell.angle_beta   90.00
_cell.angle_gamma   90.00
#
_symmetry.space_group_name_H-M   'P 1'
#
loop_
_entity.id
_entity.type
_entity.pdbx_description
1 polymer ?
#
loop_
_entity_poly.entity_id
_entity_poly.type
_entity_poly.pdbx_seq_one_letter_code
_entity_poly.pdbx_strand_id
1 'polypeptide(L)'
;MPTTKTSKTKWEKVGKGKKSSKHEPKSEKEPDLETARTNAALWELKLKTTEQDLSDYRGAHHNMARMNEQLTNQLYRSEQNSVDMTGYWQREVEAREEKIRMLEDKLKTQEALALQKRNKQAQDFKMLQDEIKIMEENEARLEKELNVMRKSMDFSKKEHEENLRKIEDNFQRDKTNLKREMMLLCNQEIAQMKLDHHEAIVQMESELHSAFKEQDRLNKTLRATIQEAEDLKQLTHSLAKEKLSLTLEKDMLESTVKKNTAKIEVKEKKLSEVMAKVTSLELALGEISRKLEQQEEKEKRNLVTIQAGQVELDKLQMLLTMREKEMQHVKQLARTIVDKRREVEVFFHEALDHVRQEIVASRLRYKKQALQDYQQKFREATARMIKFPPIRTFNKSPNSTSYLYADMEAAAQWSHSPSSEVHMSHLTWEQKEKVLGLLFAKMNGQTERIREELCRGAQRTPGAMSILPSTSNSVSDTHHTT
;
A
#
# COMPACT_ATOMS: atom_id res chain seq x y z
N MET A 1 -102.32 171.03 47.18
CA MET A 1 -103.74 171.15 46.78
C MET A 1 -104.50 171.93 47.87
N PRO A 2 -105.54 172.72 47.52
CA PRO A 2 -106.10 173.79 48.36
C PRO A 2 -107.50 173.39 48.94
N THR A 3 -108.35 174.19 49.62
CA THR A 3 -108.98 175.48 49.21
C THR A 3 -109.84 176.13 50.33
N THR A 4 -109.95 177.48 50.31
CA THR A 4 -111.11 178.38 50.66
C THR A 4 -111.82 178.27 52.03
N LYS A 5 -112.04 179.32 52.87
CA LYS A 5 -112.66 180.69 52.69
C LYS A 5 -114.15 180.62 52.26
N THR A 6 -115.14 181.40 52.71
CA THR A 6 -115.30 182.75 53.31
C THR A 6 -116.55 182.78 54.26
N SER A 7 -116.83 183.77 55.14
CA SER A 7 -117.33 185.14 54.82
C SER A 7 -117.54 186.01 56.09
N LYS A 8 -117.95 187.30 55.94
CA LYS A 8 -118.00 188.36 56.99
C LYS A 8 -119.41 189.04 57.05
N THR A 9 -119.65 189.87 58.09
CA THR A 9 -120.28 191.25 58.14
C THR A 9 -120.97 191.42 59.54
N LYS A 10 -120.76 192.42 60.42
CA LYS A 10 -121.00 193.90 60.44
C LYS A 10 -122.51 194.33 60.50
N TRP A 11 -122.96 195.42 61.15
CA TRP A 11 -122.31 196.42 62.03
C TRP A 11 -123.32 197.27 62.87
N GLU A 12 -122.81 198.23 63.66
CA GLU A 12 -123.49 199.34 64.39
C GLU A 12 -124.58 199.01 65.48
N LYS A 13 -125.28 200.01 66.07
CA LYS A 13 -124.86 200.82 67.26
C LYS A 13 -125.85 201.99 67.58
N VAL A 14 -125.58 202.73 68.66
CA VAL A 14 -126.13 204.05 69.09
C VAL A 14 -127.47 204.05 69.87
N GLY A 15 -127.46 204.70 71.05
CA GLY A 15 -128.63 205.14 71.81
C GLY A 15 -128.22 205.94 73.05
N LYS A 16 -128.67 207.19 73.21
CA LYS A 16 -128.20 208.15 74.22
C LYS A 16 -129.34 209.11 74.62
N GLY A 17 -129.66 209.27 75.90
CA GLY A 17 -130.77 210.13 76.37
C GLY A 17 -130.54 210.68 77.79
N LYS A 18 -130.96 211.92 78.05
CA LYS A 18 -130.56 212.70 79.24
C LYS A 18 -131.57 213.82 79.58
N LYS A 19 -131.94 213.95 80.86
CA LYS A 19 -132.54 215.12 81.57
C LYS A 19 -133.86 215.75 81.09
N SER A 20 -134.83 215.86 82.01
CA SER A 20 -135.60 217.07 82.44
C SER A 20 -136.88 216.61 83.20
N SER A 21 -137.61 217.34 84.04
CA SER A 21 -137.41 218.51 84.92
C SER A 21 -138.81 218.97 85.38
N LYS A 22 -139.09 218.94 86.70
CA LYS A 22 -139.88 219.96 87.46
C LYS A 22 -141.39 220.16 87.20
N HIS A 23 -142.21 219.91 88.23
CA HIS A 23 -143.30 220.82 88.65
C HIS A 23 -143.72 220.61 90.14
N GLU A 24 -143.85 221.71 90.90
CA GLU A 24 -144.60 221.90 92.17
C GLU A 24 -145.97 222.56 91.82
N PRO A 25 -147.04 222.68 92.67
CA PRO A 25 -146.98 222.94 94.12
C PRO A 25 -148.13 222.46 95.07
N LYS A 26 -147.81 222.46 96.37
CA LYS A 26 -148.59 222.88 97.57
C LYS A 26 -150.14 222.90 97.56
N SER A 27 -150.76 222.20 98.54
CA SER A 27 -151.33 222.85 99.76
C SER A 27 -151.80 221.86 100.86
N GLU A 28 -151.26 222.04 102.09
CA GLU A 28 -151.92 221.85 103.41
C GLU A 28 -152.83 220.62 103.70
N LYS A 29 -152.25 219.51 104.21
CA LYS A 29 -152.24 219.09 105.65
C LYS A 29 -151.82 217.62 105.82
N GLU A 30 -151.04 217.35 106.88
CA GLU A 30 -150.56 216.04 107.41
C GLU A 30 -149.87 215.01 106.47
N PRO A 31 -148.53 215.05 106.35
CA PRO A 31 -147.75 213.96 105.74
C PRO A 31 -146.43 213.59 106.50
N ASP A 32 -146.30 212.36 107.01
CA ASP A 32 -145.00 211.86 107.54
C ASP A 32 -144.77 210.32 107.43
N LEU A 33 -145.70 209.55 106.86
CA LEU A 33 -145.62 208.07 106.83
C LEU A 33 -145.38 207.45 105.43
N GLU A 34 -145.83 208.07 104.34
CA GLU A 34 -145.79 207.42 103.02
C GLU A 34 -144.43 207.47 102.33
N THR A 35 -143.68 208.57 102.47
CA THR A 35 -142.33 208.72 101.92
C THR A 35 -141.34 207.72 102.54
N ALA A 36 -141.49 207.44 103.84
CA ALA A 36 -140.76 206.39 104.54
C ALA A 36 -141.11 205.00 103.99
N ARG A 37 -142.40 204.69 103.78
CA ARG A 37 -142.85 203.42 103.17
C ARG A 37 -142.31 203.21 101.76
N THR A 38 -142.32 204.23 100.89
CA THR A 38 -141.79 204.12 99.53
C THR A 38 -140.27 203.90 99.50
N ASN A 39 -139.53 204.56 100.40
CA ASN A 39 -138.09 204.31 100.53
C ASN A 39 -137.81 202.91 101.12
N ALA A 40 -138.58 202.46 102.10
CA ALA A 40 -138.46 201.11 102.66
C ALA A 40 -138.72 200.04 101.60
N ALA A 41 -139.78 200.16 100.80
CA ALA A 41 -140.07 199.26 99.69
C ALA A 41 -138.96 199.24 98.62
N LEU A 42 -138.31 200.38 98.35
CA LEU A 42 -137.17 200.47 97.45
C LEU A 42 -135.90 199.81 98.03
N TRP A 43 -135.69 199.90 99.34
CA TRP A 43 -134.62 199.17 100.03
C TRP A 43 -134.90 197.66 100.10
N GLU A 44 -136.15 197.23 100.33
CA GLU A 44 -136.54 195.82 100.23
C GLU A 44 -136.34 195.27 98.83
N LEU A 45 -136.70 196.02 97.78
CA LEU A 45 -136.50 195.58 96.40
C LEU A 45 -135.01 195.46 96.07
N LYS A 46 -134.19 196.42 96.52
CA LYS A 46 -132.73 196.32 96.42
C LYS A 46 -132.18 195.11 97.18
N LEU A 47 -132.63 194.89 98.42
CA LEU A 47 -132.23 193.73 99.23
C LEU A 47 -132.57 192.43 98.51
N LYS A 48 -133.82 192.24 98.07
CA LYS A 48 -134.27 191.09 97.28
C LYS A 48 -133.45 190.89 96.00
N THR A 49 -133.11 191.98 95.29
CA THR A 49 -132.25 191.91 94.09
C THR A 49 -130.84 191.44 94.47
N THR A 50 -130.23 192.01 95.52
CA THR A 50 -128.91 191.58 95.98
C THR A 50 -128.89 190.18 96.60
N GLU A 51 -129.99 189.74 97.22
CA GLU A 51 -130.17 188.37 97.73
C GLU A 51 -130.30 187.37 96.58
N GLN A 52 -131.03 187.74 95.52
CA GLN A 52 -131.12 186.98 94.29
C GLN A 52 -129.75 186.90 93.59
N ASP A 53 -129.06 188.03 93.39
CA ASP A 53 -127.70 188.07 92.84
C ASP A 53 -126.75 187.19 93.68
N LEU A 54 -126.77 187.30 95.01
CA LEU A 54 -125.96 186.46 95.90
C LEU A 54 -126.33 184.98 95.82
N SER A 55 -127.61 184.64 95.65
CA SER A 55 -128.08 183.27 95.43
C SER A 55 -127.57 182.73 94.10
N ASP A 56 -127.64 183.53 93.03
CA ASP A 56 -127.18 183.16 91.69
C ASP A 56 -125.65 183.06 91.62
N TYR A 57 -124.91 183.95 92.28
CA TYR A 57 -123.46 183.81 92.49
C TYR A 57 -123.11 182.54 93.27
N ARG A 58 -123.82 182.23 94.36
CA ARG A 58 -123.64 180.97 95.11
C ARG A 58 -123.94 179.76 94.23
N GLY A 59 -125.00 179.79 93.44
CA GLY A 59 -125.37 178.74 92.49
C GLY A 59 -124.30 178.54 91.41
N ALA A 60 -123.81 179.63 90.81
CA ALA A 60 -122.72 179.61 89.85
C ALA A 60 -121.43 179.04 90.46
N HIS A 61 -121.05 179.45 91.68
CA HIS A 61 -119.89 178.89 92.39
C HIS A 61 -120.05 177.39 92.69
N HIS A 62 -121.23 176.93 93.14
CA HIS A 62 -121.48 175.50 93.36
C HIS A 62 -121.44 174.70 92.06
N ASN A 63 -122.00 175.23 90.98
CA ASN A 63 -121.93 174.59 89.66
C ASN A 63 -120.49 174.53 89.14
N MET A 64 -119.71 175.61 89.26
CA MET A 64 -118.30 175.64 88.90
C MET A 64 -117.46 174.66 89.76
N ALA A 65 -117.71 174.59 91.07
CA ALA A 65 -117.05 173.61 91.94
C ALA A 65 -117.35 172.17 91.51
N ARG A 66 -118.63 171.84 91.23
CA ARG A 66 -119.05 170.53 90.71
C ARG A 66 -118.43 170.22 89.35
N MET A 67 -118.33 171.19 88.44
CA MET A 67 -117.68 171.00 87.14
C MET A 67 -116.17 170.80 87.29
N ASN A 68 -115.50 171.55 88.15
CA ASN A 68 -114.08 171.35 88.44
C ASN A 68 -113.82 169.99 89.09
N GLU A 69 -114.67 169.53 90.01
CA GLU A 69 -114.59 168.18 90.59
C GLU A 69 -114.80 167.10 89.53
N GLN A 70 -115.79 167.26 88.63
CA GLN A 70 -116.01 166.32 87.53
C GLN A 70 -114.84 166.29 86.54
N LEU A 71 -114.28 167.44 86.16
CA LEU A 71 -113.10 167.54 85.30
C LEU A 71 -111.86 166.93 85.96
N THR A 72 -111.65 167.18 87.26
CA THR A 72 -110.53 166.59 88.01
C THR A 72 -110.66 165.07 88.08
N ASN A 73 -111.86 164.55 88.33
CA ASN A 73 -112.14 163.11 88.31
C ASN A 73 -111.98 162.49 86.90
N GLN A 74 -112.32 163.21 85.83
CA GLN A 74 -112.10 162.77 84.45
C GLN A 74 -110.61 162.77 84.09
N LEU A 75 -109.87 163.82 84.45
CA LEU A 75 -108.42 163.90 84.27
C LEU A 75 -107.74 162.74 85.01
N TYR A 76 -107.99 162.57 86.31
CA TYR A 76 -107.42 161.49 87.11
C TYR A 76 -107.71 160.10 86.52
N ARG A 77 -108.95 159.84 86.06
CA ARG A 77 -109.28 158.58 85.36
C ARG A 77 -108.54 158.43 84.03
N SER A 78 -108.36 159.51 83.26
CA SER A 78 -107.63 159.48 81.99
C SER A 78 -106.13 159.28 82.20
N GLU A 79 -105.55 159.89 83.23
CA GLU A 79 -104.16 159.72 83.66
C GLU A 79 -103.93 158.27 84.13
N GLN A 80 -104.78 157.76 85.01
CA GLN A 80 -104.71 156.38 85.49
C GLN A 80 -104.81 155.38 84.32
N ASN A 81 -105.81 155.54 83.44
CA ASN A 81 -105.93 154.70 82.23
C ASN A 81 -104.70 154.81 81.32
N SER A 82 -104.11 156.01 81.17
CA SER A 82 -102.91 156.22 80.37
C SER A 82 -101.68 155.55 80.99
N VAL A 83 -101.53 155.62 82.31
CA VAL A 83 -100.45 154.95 83.07
C VAL A 83 -100.62 153.43 82.99
N ASP A 84 -101.83 152.90 83.18
CA ASP A 84 -102.11 151.47 83.13
C ASP A 84 -101.87 150.91 81.72
N MET A 85 -102.31 151.62 80.67
CA MET A 85 -102.01 151.26 79.28
C MET A 85 -100.52 151.34 78.96
N THR A 86 -99.81 152.38 79.43
CA THR A 86 -98.36 152.52 79.22
C THR A 86 -97.60 151.40 79.93
N GLY A 87 -97.95 151.11 81.18
CA GLY A 87 -97.34 150.02 81.96
C GLY A 87 -97.69 148.63 81.42
N TYR A 88 -98.84 148.44 80.76
CA TYR A 88 -99.13 147.22 79.99
C TYR A 88 -98.21 147.10 78.77
N TRP A 89 -98.13 148.14 77.93
CA TRP A 89 -97.29 148.13 76.73
C TRP A 89 -95.81 148.01 77.05
N GLN A 90 -95.32 148.64 78.12
CA GLN A 90 -93.94 148.50 78.57
C GLN A 90 -93.62 147.05 78.93
N ARG A 91 -94.46 146.37 79.74
CA ARG A 91 -94.28 144.95 80.06
C ARG A 91 -94.32 144.04 78.83
N GLU A 92 -95.20 144.35 77.86
CA GLU A 92 -95.28 143.61 76.59
C GLU A 92 -94.04 143.83 75.71
N VAL A 93 -93.46 145.04 75.72
CA VAL A 93 -92.19 145.34 75.03
C VAL A 93 -91.02 144.63 75.73
N GLU A 94 -90.88 144.75 77.05
CA GLU A 94 -89.83 144.08 77.84
C GLU A 94 -89.87 142.54 77.65
N ALA A 95 -91.08 141.94 77.66
CA ALA A 95 -91.25 140.51 77.39
C ALA A 95 -90.87 140.11 75.95
N ARG A 96 -91.09 141.00 74.96
CA ARG A 96 -90.67 140.79 73.58
C ARG A 96 -89.17 140.97 73.40
N GLU A 97 -88.56 141.96 74.03
CA GLU A 97 -87.12 142.21 74.01
C GLU A 97 -86.34 141.05 74.65
N GLU A 98 -86.81 140.53 75.80
CA GLU A 98 -86.20 139.35 76.43
C GLU A 98 -86.37 138.09 75.54
N LYS A 99 -87.51 137.96 74.86
CA LYS A 99 -87.71 136.89 73.87
C LYS A 99 -86.80 137.04 72.65
N ILE A 100 -86.55 138.25 72.17
CA ILE A 100 -85.59 138.54 71.09
C ILE A 100 -84.18 138.16 71.56
N ARG A 101 -83.74 138.63 72.72
CA ARG A 101 -82.44 138.32 73.33
C ARG A 101 -82.22 136.81 73.46
N MET A 102 -83.19 136.07 74.01
CA MET A 102 -83.14 134.61 74.09
C MET A 102 -83.09 133.91 72.72
N LEU A 103 -83.72 134.47 71.69
CA LEU A 103 -83.66 133.91 70.33
C LEU A 103 -82.33 134.23 69.64
N GLU A 104 -81.78 135.42 69.83
CA GLU A 104 -80.46 135.81 69.33
C GLU A 104 -79.35 134.95 69.95
N ASP A 105 -79.38 134.70 71.26
CA ASP A 105 -78.35 133.89 71.92
C ASP A 105 -78.50 132.39 71.55
N LYS A 106 -79.73 131.91 71.34
CA LYS A 106 -79.97 130.58 70.73
C LYS A 106 -79.43 130.50 69.30
N LEU A 107 -79.61 131.55 68.50
CA LEU A 107 -79.08 131.60 67.13
C LEU A 107 -77.54 131.59 67.14
N LYS A 108 -76.90 132.49 67.91
CA LYS A 108 -75.42 132.56 68.04
C LYS A 108 -74.82 131.23 68.51
N THR A 109 -75.44 130.59 69.51
CA THR A 109 -74.96 129.29 70.03
C THR A 109 -75.16 128.17 69.00
N GLN A 110 -76.27 128.17 68.25
CA GLN A 110 -76.50 127.23 67.15
C GLN A 110 -75.53 127.43 65.99
N GLU A 111 -75.24 128.68 65.61
CA GLU A 111 -74.25 129.04 64.58
C GLU A 111 -72.83 128.64 64.99
N ALA A 112 -72.42 128.92 66.23
CA ALA A 112 -71.11 128.52 66.74
C ALA A 112 -70.95 126.99 66.76
N LEU A 113 -71.98 126.24 67.17
CA LEU A 113 -71.99 124.77 67.12
C LEU A 113 -71.97 124.24 65.68
N ALA A 114 -72.69 124.88 64.75
CA ALA A 114 -72.69 124.51 63.34
C ALA A 114 -71.30 124.74 62.70
N LEU A 115 -70.66 125.87 62.99
CA LEU A 115 -69.31 126.19 62.52
C LEU A 115 -68.28 125.23 63.12
N GLN A 116 -68.37 124.91 64.42
CA GLN A 116 -67.48 123.93 65.06
C GLN A 116 -67.64 122.54 64.45
N LYS A 117 -68.89 122.08 64.20
CA LYS A 117 -69.15 120.81 63.51
C LYS A 117 -68.59 120.81 62.09
N ARG A 118 -68.80 121.88 61.32
CA ARG A 118 -68.27 122.02 59.96
C ARG A 118 -66.74 122.01 59.93
N ASN A 119 -66.09 122.66 60.89
CA ASN A 119 -64.63 122.67 61.00
C ASN A 119 -64.06 121.30 61.36
N LYS A 120 -64.70 120.56 62.28
CA LYS A 120 -64.34 119.16 62.57
C LYS A 120 -64.51 118.27 61.33
N GLN A 121 -65.67 118.33 60.67
CA GLN A 121 -65.91 117.59 59.43
C GLN A 121 -64.90 117.91 58.32
N ALA A 122 -64.45 119.18 58.21
CA ALA A 122 -63.41 119.55 57.26
C ALA A 122 -62.01 119.01 57.63
N GLN A 123 -61.69 118.91 58.93
CA GLN A 123 -60.47 118.26 59.41
C GLN A 123 -60.51 116.75 59.17
N ASP A 124 -61.62 116.10 59.52
CA ASP A 124 -61.84 114.66 59.30
C ASP A 124 -61.77 114.32 57.81
N PHE A 125 -62.41 115.13 56.95
CA PHE A 125 -62.35 114.96 55.49
C PHE A 125 -60.91 115.11 54.96
N LYS A 126 -60.12 116.06 55.49
CA LYS A 126 -58.72 116.21 55.10
C LYS A 126 -57.87 115.02 55.54
N MET A 127 -58.05 114.54 56.78
CA MET A 127 -57.39 113.33 57.29
C MET A 127 -57.68 112.13 56.39
N LEU A 128 -58.97 111.89 56.06
CA LEU A 128 -59.38 110.83 55.15
C LEU A 128 -58.81 111.00 53.74
N GLN A 129 -58.72 112.23 53.22
CA GLN A 129 -58.15 112.49 51.91
C GLN A 129 -56.64 112.20 51.88
N ASP A 130 -55.91 112.51 52.95
CA ASP A 130 -54.47 112.23 53.05
C ASP A 130 -54.21 110.73 53.31
N GLU A 131 -55.06 110.05 54.10
CA GLU A 131 -55.06 108.58 54.27
C GLU A 131 -55.30 107.85 52.93
N ILE A 132 -56.26 108.32 52.11
CA ILE A 132 -56.55 107.77 50.78
C ILE A 132 -55.33 107.87 49.86
N LYS A 133 -54.64 109.02 49.81
CA LYS A 133 -53.39 109.15 49.01
C LYS A 133 -52.32 108.16 49.46
N ILE A 134 -52.14 107.99 50.77
CA ILE A 134 -51.17 107.03 51.32
C ILE A 134 -51.56 105.60 50.93
N MET A 135 -52.85 105.26 50.94
CA MET A 135 -53.31 103.96 50.45
C MET A 135 -53.07 103.79 48.94
N GLU A 136 -53.39 104.78 48.11
CA GLU A 136 -53.14 104.76 46.65
C GLU A 136 -51.64 104.59 46.32
N GLU A 137 -50.75 105.29 47.03
CA GLU A 137 -49.30 105.16 46.88
C GLU A 137 -48.78 103.77 47.30
N ASN A 138 -49.32 103.21 48.40
CA ASN A 138 -48.97 101.87 48.85
C ASN A 138 -49.52 100.79 47.89
N GLU A 139 -50.74 100.93 47.38
CA GLU A 139 -51.33 100.05 46.37
C GLU A 139 -50.48 100.05 45.10
N ALA A 140 -50.13 101.23 44.58
CA ALA A 140 -49.26 101.37 43.41
C ALA A 140 -47.83 100.82 43.64
N ARG A 141 -47.31 100.84 44.88
CA ARG A 141 -46.04 100.19 45.23
C ARG A 141 -46.18 98.67 45.22
N LEU A 142 -47.19 98.13 45.90
CA LEU A 142 -47.45 96.69 45.97
C LEU A 142 -47.76 96.10 44.59
N GLU A 143 -48.50 96.80 43.73
CA GLU A 143 -48.76 96.36 42.36
C GLU A 143 -47.46 96.28 41.53
N LYS A 144 -46.53 97.23 41.70
CA LYS A 144 -45.20 97.18 41.07
C LYS A 144 -44.37 96.00 41.59
N GLU A 145 -44.34 95.79 42.91
CA GLU A 145 -43.64 94.65 43.53
C GLU A 145 -44.21 93.31 43.06
N LEU A 146 -45.53 93.15 43.03
CA LEU A 146 -46.22 91.97 42.50
C LEU A 146 -45.92 91.74 41.01
N ASN A 147 -45.88 92.80 40.20
CA ASN A 147 -45.52 92.70 38.77
C ASN A 147 -44.04 92.33 38.57
N VAL A 148 -43.12 92.82 39.40
CA VAL A 148 -41.70 92.43 39.37
C VAL A 148 -41.53 90.97 39.79
N MET A 149 -42.16 90.55 40.89
CA MET A 149 -42.15 89.16 41.34
C MET A 149 -42.75 88.21 40.31
N ARG A 150 -43.89 88.58 39.69
CA ARG A 150 -44.50 87.80 38.59
C ARG A 150 -43.53 87.62 37.42
N LYS A 151 -42.93 88.71 36.92
CA LYS A 151 -41.95 88.66 35.83
C LYS A 151 -40.71 87.82 36.18
N SER A 152 -40.24 87.91 37.43
CA SER A 152 -39.12 87.10 37.94
C SER A 152 -39.46 85.60 37.97
N MET A 153 -40.64 85.24 38.48
CA MET A 153 -41.14 83.85 38.45
C MET A 153 -41.33 83.34 37.03
N ASP A 154 -41.93 84.14 36.14
CA ASP A 154 -42.12 83.77 34.72
C ASP A 154 -40.78 83.57 34.00
N PHE A 155 -39.76 84.38 34.32
CA PHE A 155 -38.40 84.21 33.78
C PHE A 155 -37.75 82.93 34.31
N SER A 156 -37.72 82.73 35.62
CA SER A 156 -37.12 81.55 36.25
C SER A 156 -37.81 80.25 35.81
N LYS A 157 -39.15 80.27 35.65
CA LYS A 157 -39.92 79.15 35.10
C LYS A 157 -39.53 78.84 33.66
N LYS A 158 -39.40 79.85 32.78
CA LYS A 158 -38.95 79.66 31.40
C LYS A 158 -37.53 79.12 31.32
N GLU A 159 -36.62 79.63 32.15
CA GLU A 159 -35.24 79.13 32.25
C GLU A 159 -35.21 77.67 32.69
N HIS A 160 -36.03 77.29 33.68
CA HIS A 160 -36.16 75.90 34.12
C HIS A 160 -36.75 75.00 33.02
N GLU A 161 -37.81 75.44 32.33
CA GLU A 161 -38.40 74.73 31.18
C GLU A 161 -37.41 74.56 30.02
N GLU A 162 -36.56 75.56 29.75
CA GLU A 162 -35.51 75.48 28.72
C GLU A 162 -34.38 74.53 29.15
N ASN A 163 -33.98 74.56 30.42
CA ASN A 163 -32.96 73.66 30.95
C ASN A 163 -33.46 72.20 30.98
N LEU A 164 -34.72 71.95 31.34
CA LEU A 164 -35.35 70.64 31.21
C LEU A 164 -35.37 70.17 29.76
N ARG A 165 -35.72 71.05 28.80
CA ARG A 165 -35.70 70.73 27.36
C ARG A 165 -34.29 70.36 26.88
N LYS A 166 -33.26 71.12 27.28
CA LYS A 166 -31.85 70.80 26.96
C LYS A 166 -31.42 69.44 27.52
N ILE A 167 -31.82 69.12 28.75
CA ILE A 167 -31.51 67.83 29.38
C ILE A 167 -32.22 66.69 28.64
N GLU A 168 -33.51 66.85 28.28
CA GLU A 168 -34.27 65.87 27.51
C GLU A 168 -33.69 65.67 26.09
N ASP A 169 -33.36 66.76 25.38
CA ASP A 169 -32.74 66.70 24.05
C ASP A 169 -31.38 66.00 24.08
N ASN A 170 -30.57 66.23 25.13
CA ASN A 170 -29.32 65.53 25.35
C ASN A 170 -29.56 64.05 25.67
N PHE A 171 -30.49 63.72 26.58
CA PHE A 171 -30.85 62.35 26.92
C PHE A 171 -31.33 61.55 25.70
N GLN A 172 -32.18 62.13 24.86
CA GLN A 172 -32.61 61.48 23.61
C GLN A 172 -31.45 61.33 22.63
N ARG A 173 -30.55 62.32 22.51
CA ARG A 173 -29.33 62.21 21.69
C ARG A 173 -28.47 61.04 22.15
N ASP A 174 -28.15 60.97 23.44
CA ASP A 174 -27.32 59.92 24.04
C ASP A 174 -27.96 58.54 23.92
N LYS A 175 -29.28 58.45 24.13
CA LYS A 175 -30.07 57.24 23.87
C LYS A 175 -30.01 56.79 22.41
N THR A 176 -29.97 57.71 21.44
CA THR A 176 -29.75 57.31 20.03
C THR A 176 -28.29 56.99 19.71
N ASN A 177 -27.33 57.63 20.37
CA ASN A 177 -25.89 57.30 20.26
C ASN A 177 -25.63 55.88 20.77
N LEU A 178 -26.03 55.59 22.02
CA LEU A 178 -25.88 54.29 22.65
C LEU A 178 -26.57 53.17 21.85
N LYS A 179 -27.75 53.42 21.28
CA LYS A 179 -28.41 52.47 20.36
C LYS A 179 -27.61 52.22 19.09
N ARG A 180 -27.01 53.27 18.49
CA ARG A 180 -26.14 53.15 17.32
C ARG A 180 -24.84 52.41 17.64
N GLU A 181 -24.25 52.66 18.81
CA GLU A 181 -23.05 51.95 19.29
C GLU A 181 -23.33 50.47 19.56
N MET A 182 -24.40 50.14 20.28
CA MET A 182 -24.85 48.74 20.46
C MET A 182 -25.11 48.04 19.12
N MET A 183 -25.76 48.72 18.17
CA MET A 183 -25.99 48.16 16.83
C MET A 183 -24.68 47.96 16.06
N LEU A 184 -23.72 48.86 16.18
CA LEU A 184 -22.41 48.75 15.54
C LEU A 184 -21.59 47.60 16.13
N LEU A 185 -21.55 47.47 17.47
CA LEU A 185 -20.90 46.35 18.16
C LEU A 185 -21.54 45.01 17.79
N CYS A 186 -22.87 44.91 17.80
CA CYS A 186 -23.58 43.70 17.39
C CYS A 186 -23.32 43.34 15.92
N ASN A 187 -23.30 44.32 15.02
CA ASN A 187 -22.94 44.11 13.62
C ASN A 187 -21.48 43.65 13.46
N GLN A 188 -20.56 44.19 14.26
CA GLN A 188 -19.14 43.79 14.26
C GLN A 188 -18.96 42.36 14.80
N GLU A 189 -19.64 41.99 15.87
CA GLU A 189 -19.64 40.64 16.45
C GLU A 189 -20.25 39.63 15.47
N ILE A 190 -21.37 39.96 14.81
CA ILE A 190 -21.95 39.16 13.72
C ILE A 190 -20.98 39.04 12.54
N ALA A 191 -20.25 40.09 12.19
CA ALA A 191 -19.26 40.04 11.12
C ALA A 191 -18.05 39.16 11.50
N GLN A 192 -17.57 39.25 12.74
CA GLN A 192 -16.48 38.41 13.24
C GLN A 192 -16.91 36.94 13.28
N MET A 193 -18.07 36.60 13.87
CA MET A 193 -18.59 35.23 13.85
C MET A 193 -18.77 34.69 12.43
N LYS A 194 -19.15 35.53 11.45
CA LYS A 194 -19.22 35.12 10.04
C LYS A 194 -17.85 34.83 9.44
N LEU A 195 -16.82 35.60 9.79
CA LEU A 195 -15.44 35.34 9.37
C LEU A 195 -14.92 34.06 10.02
N ASP A 196 -15.06 33.92 11.33
CA ASP A 196 -14.61 32.75 12.09
C ASP A 196 -15.30 31.45 11.59
N HIS A 197 -16.62 31.50 11.34
CA HIS A 197 -17.34 30.37 10.73
C HIS A 197 -16.87 30.09 9.30
N HIS A 198 -16.60 31.11 8.49
CA HIS A 198 -16.11 30.91 7.13
C HIS A 198 -14.70 30.31 7.12
N GLU A 199 -13.82 30.77 8.00
CA GLU A 199 -12.48 30.22 8.16
C GLU A 199 -12.54 28.76 8.64
N ALA A 200 -13.38 28.43 9.63
CA ALA A 200 -13.58 27.06 10.08
C ALA A 200 -14.11 26.15 8.96
N ILE A 201 -15.03 26.64 8.12
CA ILE A 201 -15.51 25.91 6.93
C ILE A 201 -14.37 25.67 5.95
N VAL A 202 -13.56 26.69 5.62
CA VAL A 202 -12.43 26.56 4.68
C VAL A 202 -11.34 25.63 5.23
N GLN A 203 -11.07 25.66 6.53
CA GLN A 203 -10.17 24.70 7.19
C GLN A 203 -10.72 23.26 7.07
N MET A 204 -12.00 23.04 7.38
CA MET A 204 -12.66 21.73 7.21
C MET A 204 -12.65 21.25 5.75
N GLU A 205 -12.91 22.12 4.78
CA GLU A 205 -12.87 21.80 3.34
C GLU A 205 -11.44 21.41 2.90
N SER A 206 -10.42 22.11 3.41
CA SER A 206 -9.02 21.79 3.17
C SER A 206 -8.62 20.44 3.78
N GLU A 207 -9.02 20.15 5.03
CA GLU A 207 -8.81 18.86 5.67
C GLU A 207 -9.51 17.72 4.93
N LEU A 208 -10.77 17.92 4.54
CA LEU A 208 -11.56 16.98 3.73
C LEU A 208 -10.93 16.72 2.36
N HIS A 209 -10.42 17.74 1.68
CA HIS A 209 -9.68 17.58 0.43
C HIS A 209 -8.32 16.87 0.63
N SER A 210 -7.65 17.07 1.76
CA SER A 210 -6.43 16.34 2.12
C SER A 210 -6.74 14.86 2.37
N ALA A 211 -7.79 14.57 3.15
CA ALA A 211 -8.27 13.22 3.40
C ALA A 211 -8.66 12.48 2.11
N PHE A 212 -9.33 13.16 1.17
CA PHE A 212 -9.62 12.58 -0.15
C PHE A 212 -8.35 12.30 -0.98
N LYS A 213 -7.33 13.16 -0.93
CA LYS A 213 -6.05 12.90 -1.60
C LYS A 213 -5.33 11.68 -1.02
N GLU A 214 -5.33 11.51 0.30
CA GLU A 214 -4.78 10.31 0.94
C GLU A 214 -5.64 9.07 0.67
N GLN A 215 -6.98 9.19 0.64
CA GLN A 215 -7.86 8.08 0.22
C GLN A 215 -7.54 7.64 -1.21
N ASP A 216 -7.34 8.57 -2.15
CA ASP A 216 -6.95 8.28 -3.52
C ASP A 216 -5.55 7.65 -3.62
N ARG A 217 -4.60 8.12 -2.80
CA ARG A 217 -3.25 7.55 -2.70
C ARG A 217 -3.31 6.12 -2.16
N LEU A 218 -4.04 5.88 -1.07
CA LEU A 218 -4.27 4.55 -0.49
C LEU A 218 -5.00 3.61 -1.46
N ASN A 219 -6.00 4.11 -2.20
CA ASN A 219 -6.68 3.36 -3.26
C ASN A 219 -5.77 3.04 -4.45
N LYS A 220 -4.74 3.85 -4.74
CA LYS A 220 -3.72 3.53 -5.73
C LYS A 220 -2.76 2.46 -5.22
N THR A 221 -2.28 2.57 -3.97
CA THR A 221 -1.42 1.53 -3.37
C THR A 221 -2.16 0.21 -3.20
N LEU A 222 -3.43 0.22 -2.80
CA LEU A 222 -4.26 -0.99 -2.69
C LEU A 222 -4.48 -1.66 -4.05
N ARG A 223 -4.71 -0.88 -5.12
CA ARG A 223 -4.77 -1.45 -6.48
C ARG A 223 -3.44 -2.03 -6.94
N ALA A 224 -2.32 -1.40 -6.60
CA ALA A 224 -0.99 -1.93 -6.90
C ALA A 224 -0.72 -3.25 -6.15
N THR A 225 -1.00 -3.33 -4.84
CA THR A 225 -0.79 -4.58 -4.08
C THR A 225 -1.77 -5.69 -4.47
N ILE A 226 -2.99 -5.36 -4.90
CA ILE A 226 -3.91 -6.34 -5.52
C ILE A 226 -3.32 -6.87 -6.83
N GLN A 227 -2.78 -6.01 -7.70
CA GLN A 227 -2.14 -6.45 -8.94
C GLN A 227 -0.91 -7.32 -8.67
N GLU A 228 -0.03 -6.93 -7.74
CA GLU A 228 1.12 -7.75 -7.33
C GLU A 228 0.69 -9.12 -6.79
N ALA A 229 -0.40 -9.18 -6.00
CA ALA A 229 -0.96 -10.44 -5.51
C ALA A 229 -1.57 -11.31 -6.63
N GLU A 230 -2.20 -10.69 -7.64
CA GLU A 230 -2.69 -11.39 -8.84
C GLU A 230 -1.54 -11.92 -9.71
N ASP A 231 -0.48 -11.13 -9.91
CA ASP A 231 0.70 -11.52 -10.66
C ASP A 231 1.46 -12.66 -9.96
N LEU A 232 1.61 -12.59 -8.64
CA LEU A 232 2.15 -13.70 -7.82
C LEU A 232 1.26 -14.95 -7.89
N LYS A 233 -0.06 -14.80 -7.94
CA LYS A 233 -1.01 -15.91 -8.13
C LYS A 233 -0.88 -16.54 -9.52
N GLN A 234 -0.66 -15.74 -10.57
CA GLN A 234 -0.39 -16.24 -11.93
C GLN A 234 0.97 -16.96 -12.00
N LEU A 235 2.01 -16.42 -11.36
CA LEU A 235 3.34 -17.02 -11.30
C LEU A 235 3.31 -18.34 -10.53
N THR A 236 2.68 -18.39 -9.36
CA THR A 236 2.54 -19.64 -8.57
C THR A 236 1.70 -20.68 -9.30
N HIS A 237 0.64 -20.31 -10.02
CA HIS A 237 -0.09 -21.24 -10.88
C HIS A 237 0.78 -21.76 -12.05
N SER A 238 1.60 -20.90 -12.65
CA SER A 238 2.50 -21.29 -13.75
C SER A 238 3.60 -22.23 -13.27
N LEU A 239 4.24 -21.91 -12.13
CA LEU A 239 5.20 -22.78 -11.45
C LEU A 239 4.56 -24.11 -11.03
N ALA A 240 3.28 -24.13 -10.63
CA ALA A 240 2.56 -25.36 -10.32
C ALA A 240 2.31 -26.22 -11.57
N LYS A 241 1.98 -25.61 -12.73
CA LYS A 241 1.88 -26.32 -14.02
C LYS A 241 3.23 -26.89 -14.46
N GLU A 242 4.29 -26.11 -14.33
CA GLU A 242 5.66 -26.55 -14.65
C GLU A 242 6.09 -27.68 -13.72
N LYS A 243 5.88 -27.56 -12.40
CA LYS A 243 6.12 -28.63 -11.43
C LYS A 243 5.36 -29.91 -11.75
N LEU A 244 4.10 -29.83 -12.17
CA LEU A 244 3.34 -31.00 -12.63
C LEU A 244 3.95 -31.61 -13.90
N SER A 245 4.36 -30.77 -14.86
CA SER A 245 5.00 -31.21 -16.10
C SER A 245 6.36 -31.89 -15.83
N LEU A 246 7.20 -31.30 -14.98
CA LEU A 246 8.48 -31.87 -14.52
C LEU A 246 8.29 -33.14 -13.69
N THR A 247 7.19 -33.25 -12.92
CA THR A 247 6.87 -34.50 -12.20
C THR A 247 6.51 -35.60 -13.20
N LEU A 248 5.68 -35.28 -14.21
CA LEU A 248 5.33 -36.22 -15.27
C LEU A 248 6.56 -36.63 -16.12
N GLU A 249 7.43 -35.68 -16.47
CA GLU A 249 8.70 -35.96 -17.16
C GLU A 249 9.63 -36.81 -16.30
N LYS A 250 9.76 -36.50 -15.01
CA LYS A 250 10.50 -37.32 -14.05
C LYS A 250 9.94 -38.74 -14.00
N ASP A 251 8.63 -38.93 -13.93
CA ASP A 251 8.01 -40.26 -13.89
C ASP A 251 8.19 -41.02 -15.22
N MET A 252 8.13 -40.33 -16.37
CA MET A 252 8.49 -40.90 -17.67
C MET A 252 9.97 -41.32 -17.68
N LEU A 253 10.89 -40.44 -17.29
CA LEU A 253 12.32 -40.73 -17.23
C LEU A 253 12.60 -41.88 -16.25
N GLU A 254 12.00 -41.89 -15.07
CA GLU A 254 12.10 -42.97 -14.09
C GLU A 254 11.57 -44.30 -14.66
N SER A 255 10.50 -44.28 -15.46
CA SER A 255 10.03 -45.47 -16.18
C SER A 255 11.02 -45.93 -17.27
N THR A 256 11.67 -45.01 -17.99
CA THR A 256 12.72 -45.36 -18.97
C THR A 256 14.00 -45.85 -18.31
N VAL A 257 14.36 -45.30 -17.15
CA VAL A 257 15.48 -45.75 -16.31
C VAL A 257 15.16 -47.14 -15.79
N LYS A 258 14.00 -47.39 -15.15
CA LYS A 258 13.58 -48.74 -14.74
C LYS A 258 13.62 -49.74 -15.90
N LYS A 259 13.14 -49.35 -17.09
CA LYS A 259 13.22 -50.16 -18.32
C LYS A 259 14.67 -50.40 -18.79
N ASN A 260 15.56 -49.43 -18.63
CA ASN A 260 16.97 -49.55 -19.01
C ASN A 260 17.78 -50.31 -17.95
N THR A 261 17.52 -50.14 -16.65
CA THR A 261 18.04 -50.97 -15.55
C THR A 261 17.62 -52.41 -15.75
N ALA A 262 16.35 -52.70 -16.05
CA ALA A 262 15.91 -54.06 -16.37
C ALA A 262 16.61 -54.63 -17.63
N LYS A 263 16.87 -53.82 -18.66
CA LYS A 263 17.71 -54.24 -19.81
C LYS A 263 19.17 -54.45 -19.41
N ILE A 264 19.71 -53.65 -18.49
CA ILE A 264 21.07 -53.79 -17.96
C ILE A 264 21.14 -55.08 -17.17
N GLU A 265 20.24 -55.35 -16.21
CA GLU A 265 20.15 -56.62 -15.48
C GLU A 265 20.04 -57.83 -16.42
N VAL A 266 19.26 -57.74 -17.51
CA VAL A 266 19.17 -58.81 -18.51
C VAL A 266 20.48 -58.95 -19.29
N LYS A 267 21.17 -57.85 -19.62
CA LYS A 267 22.49 -57.88 -20.25
C LYS A 267 23.57 -58.35 -19.29
N GLU A 268 23.48 -58.04 -18.01
CA GLU A 268 24.40 -58.37 -16.92
C GLU A 268 24.24 -59.82 -16.49
N LYS A 269 23.01 -60.36 -16.48
CA LYS A 269 22.75 -61.80 -16.42
C LYS A 269 23.32 -62.54 -17.63
N LYS A 270 23.22 -61.97 -18.84
CA LYS A 270 23.92 -62.53 -20.02
C LYS A 270 25.44 -62.39 -19.92
N LEU A 271 25.94 -61.32 -19.33
CA LEU A 271 27.38 -61.09 -19.12
C LEU A 271 27.93 -62.03 -18.06
N SER A 272 27.20 -62.31 -16.98
CA SER A 272 27.58 -63.30 -15.96
C SER A 272 27.43 -64.73 -16.48
N GLU A 273 26.46 -65.02 -17.35
CA GLU A 273 26.37 -66.30 -18.06
C GLU A 273 27.49 -66.49 -19.08
N VAL A 274 27.88 -65.43 -19.80
CA VAL A 274 29.06 -65.43 -20.69
C VAL A 274 30.35 -65.50 -19.90
N MET A 275 30.48 -64.79 -18.77
CA MET A 275 31.62 -64.88 -17.86
C MET A 275 31.70 -66.28 -17.23
N ALA A 276 30.60 -66.90 -16.84
CA ALA A 276 30.58 -68.29 -16.35
C ALA A 276 30.99 -69.27 -17.45
N LYS A 277 30.61 -69.00 -18.72
CA LYS A 277 31.10 -69.76 -19.88
C LYS A 277 32.60 -69.52 -20.10
N VAL A 278 33.07 -68.28 -20.02
CA VAL A 278 34.49 -67.93 -20.13
C VAL A 278 35.29 -68.58 -19.00
N THR A 279 34.89 -68.47 -17.73
CA THR A 279 35.58 -69.16 -16.62
C THR A 279 35.48 -70.67 -16.72
N SER A 280 34.40 -71.25 -17.27
CA SER A 280 34.35 -72.68 -17.57
C SER A 280 35.28 -73.08 -18.72
N LEU A 281 35.46 -72.21 -19.73
CA LEU A 281 36.37 -72.41 -20.84
C LEU A 281 37.83 -72.15 -20.44
N GLU A 282 38.09 -71.23 -19.51
CA GLU A 282 39.39 -70.97 -18.87
C GLU A 282 39.76 -72.08 -17.90
N LEU A 283 38.80 -72.65 -17.16
CA LEU A 283 39.00 -73.88 -16.38
C LEU A 283 39.23 -75.08 -17.31
N ALA A 284 38.51 -75.20 -18.41
CA ALA A 284 38.76 -76.23 -19.42
C ALA A 284 40.11 -76.03 -20.12
N LEU A 285 40.49 -74.80 -20.46
CA LEU A 285 41.80 -74.44 -21.02
C LEU A 285 42.92 -74.61 -20.00
N GLY A 286 42.65 -74.37 -18.71
CA GLY A 286 43.58 -74.60 -17.60
C GLY A 286 43.76 -76.08 -17.32
N GLU A 287 42.69 -76.88 -17.40
CA GLU A 287 42.76 -78.34 -17.38
C GLU A 287 43.46 -78.90 -18.61
N ILE A 288 43.17 -78.38 -19.80
CA ILE A 288 43.86 -78.75 -21.04
C ILE A 288 45.33 -78.38 -20.92
N SER A 289 45.67 -77.16 -20.50
CA SER A 289 47.06 -76.71 -20.28
C SER A 289 47.78 -77.54 -19.24
N ARG A 290 47.13 -77.88 -18.11
CA ARG A 290 47.71 -78.75 -17.07
C ARG A 290 47.84 -80.21 -17.54
N LYS A 291 46.93 -80.69 -18.39
CA LYS A 291 47.05 -81.97 -19.10
C LYS A 291 48.18 -81.91 -20.13
N LEU A 292 48.41 -80.75 -20.76
CA LEU A 292 49.47 -80.49 -21.74
C LEU A 292 50.82 -80.38 -21.05
N GLU A 293 50.94 -79.74 -19.87
CA GLU A 293 52.14 -79.75 -19.03
C GLU A 293 52.43 -81.16 -18.48
N GLN A 294 51.43 -81.91 -18.01
CA GLN A 294 51.63 -83.32 -17.64
C GLN A 294 51.99 -84.21 -18.84
N GLN A 295 51.49 -83.88 -20.03
CA GLN A 295 51.87 -84.54 -21.28
C GLN A 295 53.28 -84.14 -21.69
N GLU A 296 53.69 -82.89 -21.49
CA GLU A 296 55.02 -82.37 -21.81
C GLU A 296 56.08 -82.88 -20.81
N GLU A 297 55.73 -83.09 -19.53
CA GLU A 297 56.58 -83.81 -18.57
C GLU A 297 56.70 -85.30 -18.94
N LYS A 298 55.61 -85.93 -19.39
CA LYS A 298 55.67 -87.30 -19.93
C LYS A 298 56.48 -87.36 -21.22
N GLU A 299 56.37 -86.37 -22.09
CA GLU A 299 57.14 -86.25 -23.32
C GLU A 299 58.60 -85.92 -23.06
N LYS A 300 58.94 -85.14 -22.02
CA LYS A 300 60.32 -84.95 -21.55
C LYS A 300 60.91 -86.23 -20.98
N ARG A 301 60.14 -87.03 -20.23
CA ARG A 301 60.55 -88.36 -19.76
C ARG A 301 60.69 -89.36 -20.93
N ASN A 302 59.78 -89.29 -21.91
CA ASN A 302 59.86 -90.08 -23.15
C ASN A 302 61.00 -89.60 -24.06
N LEU A 303 61.37 -88.31 -24.05
CA LEU A 303 62.48 -87.77 -24.83
C LEU A 303 63.82 -88.26 -24.28
N VAL A 304 63.93 -88.43 -22.96
CA VAL A 304 65.11 -89.04 -22.32
C VAL A 304 65.24 -90.52 -22.69
N THR A 305 64.13 -91.28 -22.76
CA THR A 305 64.18 -92.68 -23.22
C THR A 305 64.33 -92.81 -24.74
N ILE A 306 63.80 -91.88 -25.54
CA ILE A 306 64.01 -91.79 -26.99
C ILE A 306 65.45 -91.36 -27.31
N GLN A 307 66.08 -90.47 -26.52
CA GLN A 307 67.50 -90.14 -26.66
C GLN A 307 68.39 -91.34 -26.34
N ALA A 308 68.06 -92.14 -25.31
CA ALA A 308 68.74 -93.40 -25.05
C ALA A 308 68.60 -94.39 -26.23
N GLY A 309 67.38 -94.52 -26.80
CA GLY A 309 67.13 -95.34 -27.98
C GLY A 309 67.79 -94.83 -29.27
N GLN A 310 67.87 -93.51 -29.47
CA GLN A 310 68.51 -92.90 -30.65
C GLN A 310 70.02 -93.16 -30.66
N VAL A 311 70.69 -93.16 -29.50
CA VAL A 311 72.12 -93.51 -29.40
C VAL A 311 72.38 -94.97 -29.77
N GLU A 312 71.47 -95.89 -29.43
CA GLU A 312 71.56 -97.28 -29.90
C GLU A 312 71.24 -97.40 -31.39
N LEU A 313 70.24 -96.66 -31.89
CA LEU A 313 69.84 -96.68 -33.29
C LEU A 313 70.94 -96.11 -34.21
N ASP A 314 71.57 -94.99 -33.85
CA ASP A 314 72.71 -94.41 -34.59
C ASP A 314 73.92 -95.36 -34.60
N LYS A 315 74.16 -96.08 -33.51
CA LYS A 315 75.24 -97.09 -33.42
C LYS A 315 74.96 -98.30 -34.32
N LEU A 316 73.70 -98.72 -34.45
CA LEU A 316 73.26 -99.75 -35.40
C LEU A 316 73.27 -99.23 -36.86
N GLN A 317 72.91 -97.97 -37.10
CA GLN A 317 72.99 -97.30 -38.41
C GLN A 317 74.45 -97.21 -38.89
N MET A 318 75.39 -96.91 -37.99
CA MET A 318 76.84 -96.89 -38.28
C MET A 318 77.38 -98.30 -38.58
N LEU A 319 76.92 -99.33 -37.86
CA LEU A 319 77.24 -100.73 -38.18
C LEU A 319 76.64 -101.18 -39.52
N LEU A 320 75.40 -100.79 -39.83
CA LEU A 320 74.77 -101.07 -41.12
C LEU A 320 75.51 -100.40 -42.28
N THR A 321 75.89 -99.13 -42.17
CA THR A 321 76.64 -98.45 -43.23
C THR A 321 78.06 -99.00 -43.42
N MET A 322 78.71 -99.47 -42.35
CA MET A 322 79.98 -100.22 -42.45
C MET A 322 79.77 -101.58 -43.14
N ARG A 323 78.73 -102.34 -42.78
CA ARG A 323 78.39 -103.61 -43.43
C ARG A 323 77.96 -103.44 -44.88
N GLU A 324 77.26 -102.37 -45.24
CA GLU A 324 76.86 -102.09 -46.62
C GLU A 324 78.09 -101.75 -47.49
N LYS A 325 79.10 -101.06 -46.95
CA LYS A 325 80.38 -100.82 -47.63
C LYS A 325 81.18 -102.11 -47.83
N GLU A 326 81.26 -102.98 -46.82
CA GLU A 326 81.83 -104.33 -46.98
C GLU A 326 81.06 -105.15 -48.02
N MET A 327 79.72 -105.13 -47.97
CA MET A 327 78.83 -105.81 -48.92
C MET A 327 79.04 -105.31 -50.35
N GLN A 328 79.24 -104.00 -50.56
CA GLN A 328 79.56 -103.41 -51.86
C GLN A 328 80.95 -103.85 -52.36
N HIS A 329 81.96 -103.87 -51.49
CA HIS A 329 83.30 -104.39 -51.81
C HIS A 329 83.26 -105.87 -52.20
N VAL A 330 82.51 -106.70 -51.45
CA VAL A 330 82.28 -108.12 -51.75
C VAL A 330 81.51 -108.30 -53.06
N LYS A 331 80.47 -107.50 -53.33
CA LYS A 331 79.73 -107.53 -54.61
C LYS A 331 80.61 -107.13 -55.80
N GLN A 332 81.52 -106.16 -55.64
CA GLN A 332 82.49 -105.80 -56.68
C GLN A 332 83.50 -106.91 -56.91
N LEU A 333 84.09 -107.48 -55.85
CA LEU A 333 85.03 -108.59 -55.96
C LEU A 333 84.38 -109.83 -56.58
N ALA A 334 83.13 -110.14 -56.21
CA ALA A 334 82.37 -111.24 -56.78
C ALA A 334 82.10 -111.06 -58.29
N ARG A 335 81.80 -109.83 -58.74
CA ARG A 335 81.70 -109.54 -60.19
C ARG A 335 83.01 -109.80 -60.91
N THR A 336 84.13 -109.28 -60.40
CA THR A 336 85.46 -109.51 -61.00
C THR A 336 85.82 -110.99 -61.08
N ILE A 337 85.46 -111.79 -60.07
CA ILE A 337 85.67 -113.24 -60.08
C ILE A 337 84.78 -113.94 -61.13
N VAL A 338 83.51 -113.55 -61.25
CA VAL A 338 82.59 -114.11 -62.26
C VAL A 338 83.02 -113.75 -63.69
N ASP A 339 83.45 -112.51 -63.92
CA ASP A 339 83.95 -112.08 -65.24
C ASP A 339 85.22 -112.85 -65.63
N LYS A 340 86.17 -112.99 -64.70
CA LYS A 340 87.39 -113.80 -64.93
C LYS A 340 87.10 -115.29 -65.13
N ARG A 341 86.10 -115.84 -64.42
CA ARG A 341 85.64 -117.21 -64.64
C ARG A 341 85.04 -117.40 -66.03
N ARG A 342 84.23 -116.44 -66.49
CA ARG A 342 83.62 -116.46 -67.83
C ARG A 342 84.67 -116.45 -68.95
N GLU A 343 85.70 -115.62 -68.82
CA GLU A 343 86.84 -115.61 -69.78
C GLU A 343 87.51 -116.99 -69.87
N VAL A 344 87.76 -117.65 -68.73
CA VAL A 344 88.40 -118.97 -68.66
C VAL A 344 87.47 -120.08 -69.20
N GLU A 345 86.17 -120.03 -68.89
CA GLU A 345 85.20 -121.01 -69.39
C GLU A 345 85.04 -120.95 -70.91
N VAL A 346 85.05 -119.75 -71.51
CA VAL A 346 85.04 -119.59 -72.98
C VAL A 346 86.29 -120.22 -73.61
N PHE A 347 87.48 -119.90 -73.09
CA PHE A 347 88.75 -120.46 -73.59
C PHE A 347 88.77 -122.00 -73.56
N PHE A 348 88.25 -122.62 -72.50
CA PHE A 348 88.20 -124.10 -72.42
C PHE A 348 87.19 -124.73 -73.38
N HIS A 349 86.06 -124.07 -73.67
CA HIS A 349 85.11 -124.57 -74.68
C HIS A 349 85.71 -124.50 -76.09
N GLU A 350 86.35 -123.37 -76.44
CA GLU A 350 87.03 -123.21 -77.74
C GLU A 350 88.15 -124.25 -77.92
N ALA A 351 88.95 -124.51 -76.89
CA ALA A 351 90.00 -125.51 -76.93
C ALA A 351 89.47 -126.95 -77.08
N LEU A 352 88.37 -127.30 -76.38
CA LEU A 352 87.75 -128.64 -76.49
C LEU A 352 87.12 -128.88 -77.86
N ASP A 353 86.44 -127.89 -78.43
CA ASP A 353 85.83 -128.02 -79.75
C ASP A 353 86.89 -128.10 -80.86
N HIS A 354 88.01 -127.39 -80.74
CA HIS A 354 89.14 -127.54 -81.67
C HIS A 354 89.70 -128.97 -81.66
N VAL A 355 89.91 -129.56 -80.48
CA VAL A 355 90.37 -130.96 -80.35
C VAL A 355 89.37 -131.95 -80.94
N ARG A 356 88.06 -131.76 -80.71
CA ARG A 356 87.01 -132.63 -81.28
C ARG A 356 86.96 -132.57 -82.80
N GLN A 357 87.09 -131.38 -83.39
CA GLN A 357 87.14 -131.21 -84.84
C GLN A 357 88.34 -131.96 -85.44
N GLU A 358 89.52 -131.89 -84.81
CA GLU A 358 90.72 -132.57 -85.29
C GLU A 358 90.64 -134.10 -85.12
N ILE A 359 89.97 -134.61 -84.06
CA ILE A 359 89.66 -136.05 -83.91
C ILE A 359 88.77 -136.54 -85.07
N VAL A 360 87.73 -135.79 -85.44
CA VAL A 360 86.86 -136.16 -86.56
C VAL A 360 87.61 -136.10 -87.89
N ALA A 361 88.42 -135.07 -88.12
CA ALA A 361 89.20 -134.89 -89.35
C ALA A 361 90.26 -135.99 -89.54
N SER A 362 91.02 -136.31 -88.48
CA SER A 362 92.07 -137.34 -88.51
C SER A 362 91.50 -138.74 -88.77
N ARG A 363 90.41 -139.13 -88.08
CA ARG A 363 89.71 -140.41 -88.31
C ARG A 363 89.20 -140.55 -89.75
N LEU A 364 88.68 -139.47 -90.33
CA LEU A 364 88.19 -139.45 -91.72
C LEU A 364 89.34 -139.68 -92.72
N ARG A 365 90.49 -139.00 -92.53
CA ARG A 365 91.69 -139.18 -93.35
C ARG A 365 92.19 -140.64 -93.29
N TYR A 366 92.33 -141.18 -92.08
CA TYR A 366 92.86 -142.52 -91.87
C TYR A 366 91.99 -143.61 -92.53
N LYS A 367 90.65 -143.49 -92.43
CA LYS A 367 89.72 -144.40 -93.12
C LYS A 367 89.88 -144.36 -94.64
N LYS A 368 90.05 -143.16 -95.23
CA LYS A 368 90.23 -142.99 -96.68
C LYS A 368 91.54 -143.62 -97.16
N GLN A 369 92.63 -143.38 -96.43
CA GLN A 369 93.97 -143.84 -96.77
C GLN A 369 94.07 -145.37 -96.71
N ALA A 370 93.58 -145.99 -95.63
CA ALA A 370 93.61 -147.44 -95.47
C ALA A 370 92.71 -148.20 -96.49
N LEU A 371 91.66 -147.56 -97.01
CA LEU A 371 90.85 -148.10 -98.12
C LEU A 371 91.61 -148.07 -99.44
N GLN A 372 92.34 -146.99 -99.72
CA GLN A 372 93.15 -146.85 -100.93
C GLN A 372 94.28 -147.90 -100.95
N ASP A 373 95.00 -148.07 -99.85
CA ASP A 373 96.06 -149.10 -99.71
C ASP A 373 95.55 -150.52 -99.94
N TYR A 374 94.38 -150.86 -99.38
CA TYR A 374 93.78 -152.18 -99.57
C TYR A 374 93.37 -152.43 -101.03
N GLN A 375 92.70 -151.46 -101.66
CA GLN A 375 92.32 -151.56 -103.07
C GLN A 375 93.53 -151.65 -104.00
N GLN A 376 94.61 -150.95 -103.68
CA GLN A 376 95.85 -151.00 -104.45
C GLN A 376 96.50 -152.40 -104.38
N LYS A 377 96.68 -152.95 -103.17
CA LYS A 377 97.19 -154.32 -102.98
C LYS A 377 96.32 -155.39 -103.66
N PHE A 378 95.00 -155.17 -103.70
CA PHE A 378 94.07 -156.07 -104.39
C PHE A 378 94.23 -156.02 -105.93
N ARG A 379 94.47 -154.83 -106.51
CA ARG A 379 94.77 -154.68 -107.95
C ARG A 379 96.11 -155.33 -108.33
N GLU A 380 97.15 -155.12 -107.52
CA GLU A 380 98.48 -155.72 -107.74
C GLU A 380 98.44 -157.26 -107.68
N ALA A 381 97.67 -157.84 -106.75
CA ALA A 381 97.44 -159.28 -106.70
C ALA A 381 96.65 -159.81 -107.91
N THR A 382 95.72 -159.02 -108.46
CA THR A 382 94.92 -159.40 -109.64
C THR A 382 95.79 -159.53 -110.91
N ALA A 383 96.86 -158.74 -111.01
CA ALA A 383 97.88 -158.87 -112.05
C ALA A 383 98.79 -160.12 -111.89
N ARG A 384 98.47 -161.03 -110.95
CA ARG A 384 99.22 -162.24 -110.56
C ARG A 384 100.64 -162.00 -110.02
N MET A 385 101.01 -160.76 -109.74
CA MET A 385 102.31 -160.41 -109.15
C MET A 385 102.40 -160.74 -107.65
N ILE A 386 101.26 -160.85 -106.95
CA ILE A 386 101.19 -161.10 -105.50
C ILE A 386 100.01 -162.04 -105.19
N LYS A 387 100.07 -162.80 -104.09
CA LYS A 387 98.92 -163.51 -103.55
C LYS A 387 97.86 -162.52 -103.01
N PHE A 388 96.58 -162.85 -103.18
CA PHE A 388 95.49 -161.99 -102.74
C PHE A 388 95.51 -161.76 -101.22
N PRO A 389 95.34 -160.50 -100.75
CA PRO A 389 95.38 -160.17 -99.33
C PRO A 389 94.14 -160.69 -98.58
N PRO A 390 94.25 -160.96 -97.26
CA PRO A 390 93.11 -161.33 -96.42
C PRO A 390 92.01 -160.26 -96.44
N ILE A 391 90.75 -160.69 -96.47
CA ILE A 391 89.59 -159.81 -96.63
C ILE A 391 89.39 -158.99 -95.35
N ARG A 392 89.74 -157.69 -95.40
CA ARG A 392 89.56 -156.73 -94.29
C ARG A 392 88.21 -156.03 -94.42
N THR A 393 87.40 -156.03 -93.36
CA THR A 393 86.07 -155.40 -93.36
C THR A 393 86.13 -153.93 -92.93
N PHE A 394 85.67 -153.04 -93.82
CA PHE A 394 85.64 -151.58 -93.62
C PHE A 394 84.38 -151.06 -92.90
N ASN A 395 83.40 -151.94 -92.75
CA ASN A 395 82.13 -151.69 -92.07
C ASN A 395 82.13 -152.45 -90.74
N LYS A 396 81.67 -151.82 -89.65
CA LYS A 396 81.62 -152.45 -88.33
C LYS A 396 80.54 -153.53 -88.31
N SER A 397 80.93 -154.78 -88.55
CA SER A 397 80.08 -155.96 -88.41
C SER A 397 80.68 -156.90 -87.34
N PRO A 398 79.89 -157.39 -86.37
CA PRO A 398 80.43 -158.01 -85.15
C PRO A 398 81.09 -159.39 -85.37
N ASN A 399 80.83 -160.06 -86.49
CA ASN A 399 81.21 -161.47 -86.71
C ASN A 399 82.48 -161.64 -87.58
N SER A 400 83.36 -160.64 -87.63
CA SER A 400 84.54 -160.61 -88.52
C SER A 400 85.85 -160.38 -87.75
N THR A 401 86.75 -161.36 -87.79
CA THR A 401 88.00 -161.40 -86.99
C THR A 401 89.12 -160.46 -87.47
N SER A 402 88.93 -159.69 -88.55
CA SER A 402 89.90 -158.68 -89.02
C SER A 402 89.20 -157.41 -89.51
N TYR A 403 89.11 -156.42 -88.63
CA TYR A 403 88.34 -155.20 -88.82
C TYR A 403 89.19 -153.94 -88.60
N LEU A 404 88.93 -152.87 -89.35
CA LEU A 404 89.88 -151.76 -89.48
C LEU A 404 89.91 -150.79 -88.28
N TYR A 405 88.79 -150.56 -87.59
CA TYR A 405 88.84 -149.67 -86.40
C TYR A 405 89.47 -150.36 -85.18
N ALA A 406 89.89 -151.65 -85.24
CA ALA A 406 90.71 -152.24 -84.17
C ALA A 406 92.01 -151.43 -83.97
N ASP A 407 92.65 -151.03 -85.08
CA ASP A 407 93.85 -150.19 -85.07
C ASP A 407 93.54 -148.76 -84.56
N MET A 408 92.30 -148.27 -84.71
CA MET A 408 91.87 -146.96 -84.18
C MET A 408 91.52 -147.01 -82.69
N GLU A 409 90.88 -148.07 -82.21
CA GLU A 409 90.50 -148.24 -80.81
C GLU A 409 91.73 -148.58 -79.94
N ALA A 410 92.73 -149.26 -80.51
CA ALA A 410 94.04 -149.45 -79.87
C ALA A 410 94.73 -148.11 -79.56
N ALA A 411 94.70 -147.13 -80.47
CA ALA A 411 95.29 -145.79 -80.26
C ALA A 411 94.58 -144.95 -79.17
N ALA A 412 93.38 -145.35 -78.75
CA ALA A 412 92.62 -144.73 -77.67
C ALA A 412 92.86 -145.36 -76.28
N GLN A 413 93.59 -146.49 -76.21
CA GLN A 413 93.98 -147.14 -74.96
C GLN A 413 95.36 -146.66 -74.51
N TRP A 414 95.56 -146.55 -73.19
CA TRP A 414 96.83 -146.10 -72.60
C TRP A 414 97.85 -147.24 -72.58
N SER A 415 99.07 -146.97 -73.07
CA SER A 415 100.16 -147.96 -73.17
C SER A 415 101.44 -147.53 -72.43
N HIS A 416 101.35 -146.60 -71.47
CA HIS A 416 102.49 -146.07 -70.73
C HIS A 416 102.42 -146.41 -69.22
N SER A 417 103.57 -146.82 -68.68
CA SER A 417 103.71 -147.28 -67.29
C SER A 417 103.67 -146.15 -66.25
N PRO A 418 103.29 -146.39 -64.99
CA PRO A 418 102.78 -145.35 -64.08
C PRO A 418 103.80 -144.40 -63.42
N SER A 419 104.97 -144.13 -64.03
CA SER A 419 106.09 -143.47 -63.32
C SER A 419 106.99 -142.56 -64.18
N SER A 420 106.43 -141.87 -65.19
CA SER A 420 107.17 -140.90 -66.03
C SER A 420 106.32 -139.66 -66.29
N GLU A 421 106.94 -138.48 -66.31
CA GLU A 421 106.28 -137.21 -66.65
C GLU A 421 105.93 -137.17 -68.15
N VAL A 422 104.64 -137.22 -68.48
CA VAL A 422 104.16 -137.22 -69.88
C VAL A 422 103.83 -135.79 -70.32
N HIS A 423 104.61 -135.24 -71.25
CA HIS A 423 104.32 -133.94 -71.86
C HIS A 423 103.19 -134.01 -72.90
N MET A 424 102.33 -132.98 -72.91
CA MET A 424 101.08 -132.87 -73.69
C MET A 424 101.23 -133.25 -75.17
N SER A 425 102.35 -132.89 -75.81
CA SER A 425 102.61 -133.13 -77.23
C SER A 425 102.48 -134.59 -77.66
N HIS A 426 102.88 -135.53 -76.78
CA HIS A 426 102.98 -136.97 -77.08
C HIS A 426 101.64 -137.72 -77.00
N LEU A 427 100.59 -137.10 -76.47
CA LEU A 427 99.26 -137.71 -76.36
C LEU A 427 98.54 -137.72 -77.72
N THR A 428 97.85 -138.82 -78.03
CA THR A 428 96.91 -138.87 -79.18
C THR A 428 95.76 -137.88 -78.93
N TRP A 429 95.10 -137.40 -79.98
CA TRP A 429 94.07 -136.36 -79.82
C TRP A 429 92.91 -136.83 -78.93
N GLU A 430 92.51 -138.11 -79.03
CA GLU A 430 91.57 -138.77 -78.12
C GLU A 430 92.00 -138.75 -76.64
N GLN A 431 93.31 -138.82 -76.36
CA GLN A 431 93.84 -138.74 -75.00
C GLN A 431 93.88 -137.27 -74.52
N LYS A 432 94.19 -136.32 -75.41
CA LYS A 432 94.14 -134.87 -75.11
C LYS A 432 92.73 -134.41 -74.74
N GLU A 433 91.69 -134.89 -75.43
CA GLU A 433 90.29 -134.61 -75.09
C GLU A 433 89.96 -135.08 -73.66
N LYS A 434 90.34 -136.32 -73.30
CA LYS A 434 90.12 -136.86 -71.96
C LYS A 434 90.87 -136.08 -70.87
N VAL A 435 92.10 -135.63 -71.13
CA VAL A 435 92.89 -134.82 -70.18
C VAL A 435 92.25 -133.44 -69.99
N LEU A 436 91.83 -132.75 -71.05
CA LEU A 436 91.16 -131.45 -70.96
C LEU A 436 89.81 -131.57 -70.23
N GLY A 437 89.02 -132.61 -70.52
CA GLY A 437 87.77 -132.88 -69.82
C GLY A 437 87.98 -133.14 -68.31
N LEU A 438 89.01 -133.91 -67.96
CA LEU A 438 89.37 -134.15 -66.55
C LEU A 438 89.87 -132.88 -65.85
N LEU A 439 90.64 -132.03 -66.54
CA LEU A 439 91.11 -130.75 -66.03
C LEU A 439 89.93 -129.82 -65.72
N PHE A 440 88.96 -129.72 -66.63
CA PHE A 440 87.74 -128.92 -66.45
C PHE A 440 86.87 -129.44 -65.29
N ALA A 441 86.73 -130.77 -65.14
CA ALA A 441 86.03 -131.37 -64.00
C ALA A 441 86.73 -131.07 -62.66
N LYS A 442 88.07 -131.09 -62.65
CA LYS A 442 88.89 -130.79 -61.46
C LYS A 442 88.84 -129.31 -61.09
N MET A 443 88.90 -128.39 -62.06
CA MET A 443 88.76 -126.94 -61.85
C MET A 443 87.36 -126.54 -61.35
N ASN A 444 86.31 -127.30 -61.71
CA ASN A 444 84.95 -127.11 -61.21
C ASN A 444 84.68 -127.85 -59.87
N GLY A 445 85.71 -128.40 -59.22
CA GLY A 445 85.64 -128.83 -57.82
C GLY A 445 84.85 -130.11 -57.53
N GLN A 446 84.44 -130.89 -58.54
CA GLN A 446 83.60 -132.08 -58.30
C GLN A 446 84.32 -133.26 -57.63
N THR A 447 85.63 -133.18 -57.40
CA THR A 447 86.42 -134.23 -56.72
C THR A 447 86.75 -133.92 -55.25
N GLU A 448 86.57 -132.67 -54.79
CA GLU A 448 86.93 -132.21 -53.43
C GLU A 448 85.66 -131.85 -52.61
N ARG A 449 84.75 -132.81 -52.48
CA ARG A 449 83.55 -132.72 -51.62
C ARG A 449 83.59 -133.62 -50.38
N ILE A 450 84.77 -134.18 -50.06
CA ILE A 450 84.94 -135.30 -49.10
C ILE A 450 85.85 -134.93 -47.91
N ARG A 451 86.25 -133.65 -47.74
CA ARG A 451 87.22 -133.25 -46.69
C ARG A 451 86.78 -132.27 -45.60
N GLU A 452 85.62 -131.61 -45.72
CA GLU A 452 85.16 -130.63 -44.70
C GLU A 452 83.85 -131.05 -44.01
N GLU A 453 83.83 -132.26 -43.44
CA GLU A 453 82.70 -132.80 -42.68
C GLU A 453 83.03 -133.07 -41.18
N LEU A 454 84.09 -132.46 -40.62
CA LEU A 454 84.58 -132.84 -39.27
C LEU A 454 84.97 -131.75 -38.26
N CYS A 455 84.80 -130.44 -38.53
CA CYS A 455 85.32 -129.39 -37.63
C CYS A 455 84.40 -128.17 -37.39
N ARG A 456 83.20 -128.37 -36.81
CA ARG A 456 82.60 -127.39 -35.87
C ARG A 456 81.46 -127.98 -35.03
N GLY A 457 81.74 -128.33 -33.78
CA GLY A 457 80.75 -128.95 -32.89
C GLY A 457 81.20 -129.10 -31.43
N ALA A 458 81.82 -128.07 -30.84
CA ALA A 458 82.16 -128.08 -29.40
C ALA A 458 82.35 -126.67 -28.81
N GLN A 459 81.97 -126.53 -27.53
CA GLN A 459 82.26 -125.43 -26.58
C GLN A 459 81.50 -124.08 -26.76
N ARG A 460 81.02 -123.39 -25.70
CA ARG A 460 80.56 -123.76 -24.34
C ARG A 460 80.03 -122.47 -23.63
N THR A 461 78.79 -122.47 -23.08
CA THR A 461 78.35 -121.93 -21.75
C THR A 461 78.77 -120.51 -21.26
N PRO A 462 78.30 -119.97 -20.09
CA PRO A 462 77.17 -120.34 -19.22
C PRO A 462 76.22 -119.18 -18.80
N GLY A 463 75.02 -119.56 -18.31
CA GLY A 463 74.33 -118.91 -17.19
C GLY A 463 73.49 -117.65 -17.47
N ALA A 464 72.59 -117.22 -16.56
CA ALA A 464 71.92 -117.92 -15.46
C ALA A 464 70.74 -117.06 -14.94
N MET A 465 69.77 -117.68 -14.28
CA MET A 465 68.74 -117.05 -13.41
C MET A 465 67.69 -116.11 -14.06
N SER A 466 66.48 -115.93 -13.50
CA SER A 466 65.62 -116.79 -12.66
C SER A 466 64.24 -116.12 -12.43
N ILE A 467 63.24 -116.90 -11.96
CA ILE A 467 62.04 -116.48 -11.18
C ILE A 467 60.95 -115.65 -11.90
N LEU A 468 59.75 -116.24 -11.98
CA LEU A 468 58.45 -115.58 -11.81
C LEU A 468 57.49 -116.55 -11.10
N PRO A 469 56.79 -116.10 -10.04
CA PRO A 469 55.47 -116.64 -9.74
C PRO A 469 54.43 -115.57 -9.30
N SER A 470 53.19 -115.76 -9.77
CA SER A 470 51.92 -115.79 -9.02
C SER A 470 51.49 -114.70 -7.99
N THR A 471 50.15 -114.57 -7.86
CA THR A 471 49.35 -113.98 -6.74
C THR A 471 49.28 -112.44 -6.62
N SER A 472 48.27 -111.79 -6.02
CA SER A 472 46.82 -112.07 -5.84
C SER A 472 46.09 -110.88 -5.18
N ASN A 473 44.78 -110.71 -5.46
CA ASN A 473 43.68 -110.11 -4.65
C ASN A 473 43.91 -109.19 -3.43
N SER A 474 43.12 -108.08 -3.40
CA SER A 474 42.26 -107.52 -2.31
C SER A 474 42.18 -105.99 -2.47
N VAL A 475 41.04 -105.28 -2.60
CA VAL A 475 39.72 -105.22 -1.92
C VAL A 475 39.72 -104.30 -0.68
N SER A 476 38.63 -103.54 -0.50
CA SER A 476 38.26 -102.59 0.59
C SER A 476 38.78 -101.15 0.47
N ASP A 477 38.07 -100.09 0.89
CA ASP A 477 36.62 -99.79 0.77
C ASP A 477 36.33 -98.30 1.12
N THR A 478 35.16 -97.80 0.68
CA THR A 478 34.33 -96.68 1.19
C THR A 478 34.93 -95.62 2.14
N HIS A 479 34.99 -94.33 1.75
CA HIS A 479 33.91 -93.31 1.82
C HIS A 479 33.53 -92.76 3.21
N HIS A 480 33.74 -91.45 3.39
CA HIS A 480 32.94 -90.58 4.27
C HIS A 480 32.23 -89.53 3.41
N THR A 481 30.98 -89.20 3.77
CA THR A 481 30.20 -88.13 3.15
C THR A 481 29.38 -87.42 4.22
N THR A 482 29.65 -86.13 4.42
CA THR A 482 28.68 -85.01 4.49
C THR A 482 29.49 -83.71 4.53
#